data_AF-A0A3N1CNR6-F1
#
_entry.id   AF-A0A3N1CNR6-F1
#
_cell.length_a   1.000
_cell.length_b   1.000
_cell.length_c   1.000
_cell.angle_alpha   90.00
_cell.angle_beta   90.00
_cell.angle_gamma   90.00
#
_symmetry.space_group_name_H-M   'P 1'
#
loop_
_entity.id
_entity.type
_entity.pdbx_description
1 polymer ?
#
loop_
_entity_poly.entity_id
_entity_poly.type
_entity_poly.pdbx_seq_one_letter_code
_entity_poly.pdbx_strand_id
1 'polypeptide(L)'
;MTKSRTQQAADDRTEQLARNVYDNVRQLNHATARPPGLTYPGTAYSVLGNLSEAVYGLGQTLEQLDRFLTEELNAGRLGHDLGHSPVTEIHGAQDELRSASTTARKLANTLGRAQSSINAVNAKPQLTPASLASQAFPMPPGEAILKTGSAGTRPDHPPQARPGRAHGRGEA
;
A
#
# COMPACT_ATOMS: atom_id res chain seq x y z
N MET A 1 20.78 35.67 21.42
CA MET A 1 20.13 34.72 22.36
C MET A 1 20.55 33.31 21.97
N THR A 2 21.21 32.57 22.86
CA THR A 2 21.64 31.19 22.58
C THR A 2 20.44 30.26 22.81
N LYS A 3 20.03 29.49 21.78
CA LYS A 3 18.96 28.49 21.92
C LYS A 3 19.33 27.49 23.01
N SER A 4 18.34 27.05 23.79
CA SER A 4 18.55 26.00 24.79
C SER A 4 18.82 24.65 24.11
N ARG A 5 19.57 23.75 24.77
CA ARG A 5 19.89 22.41 24.24
C ARG A 5 18.63 21.62 23.83
N THR A 6 17.52 21.81 24.55
CA THR A 6 16.24 21.17 24.25
C THR A 6 15.60 21.72 22.96
N GLN A 7 15.69 23.03 22.72
CA GLN A 7 15.21 23.65 21.48
C GLN A 7 16.03 23.18 20.28
N GLN A 8 17.35 23.12 20.42
CA GLN A 8 18.21 22.61 19.35
C GLN A 8 17.89 21.16 18.99
N ALA A 9 17.68 20.29 19.98
CA ALA A 9 17.30 18.90 19.73
C ALA A 9 15.92 18.77 19.03
N ALA A 10 14.99 19.70 19.26
CA ALA A 10 13.71 19.73 18.57
C ALA A 10 13.83 20.19 17.11
N ASP A 11 14.69 21.19 16.85
CA ASP A 11 15.00 21.66 15.50
C ASP A 11 15.68 20.55 14.69
N ASP A 12 16.71 19.89 15.25
CA ASP A 12 17.42 18.76 14.62
C ASP A 12 16.46 17.62 14.26
N ARG A 13 15.49 17.34 15.13
CA ARG A 13 14.45 16.34 14.89
C ARG A 13 13.52 16.76 13.74
N THR A 14 13.17 18.04 13.65
CA THR A 14 12.32 18.59 12.59
C THR A 14 13.02 18.49 11.24
N GLU A 15 14.31 18.81 11.18
CA GLU A 15 15.13 18.61 9.98
C GLU A 15 15.22 17.13 9.58
N GLN A 16 15.38 16.23 10.55
CA GLN A 16 15.42 14.80 10.27
C GLN A 16 14.11 14.30 9.67
N LEU A 17 12.96 14.80 10.14
CA LEU A 17 11.67 14.47 9.55
C LEU A 17 11.59 14.96 8.09
N ALA A 18 12.07 16.15 7.78
CA ALA A 18 12.13 16.65 6.41
C ALA A 18 13.03 15.77 5.50
N ARG A 19 14.19 15.34 5.99
CA ARG A 19 15.06 14.37 5.28
C ARG A 19 14.33 13.06 5.00
N ASN A 20 13.59 12.54 5.98
CA ASN A 20 12.83 11.31 5.82
C ASN A 20 11.73 11.44 4.74
N VAL A 21 11.12 12.61 4.57
CA VAL A 21 10.15 12.85 3.47
C VAL A 21 10.82 12.63 2.11
N TYR A 22 11.99 13.24 1.89
CA TYR A 22 12.75 13.07 0.66
C TYR A 22 13.12 11.59 0.41
N ASP A 23 13.65 10.91 1.43
CA ASP A 23 14.05 9.51 1.31
C ASP A 23 12.87 8.57 1.04
N ASN A 24 11.71 8.83 1.64
CA ASN A 24 10.50 8.05 1.40
C ASN A 24 9.96 8.25 -0.01
N VAL A 25 9.96 9.48 -0.53
CA VAL A 25 9.57 9.75 -1.93
C VAL A 25 10.52 9.04 -2.89
N ARG A 26 11.83 9.10 -2.64
CA ARG A 26 12.83 8.39 -3.45
C ARG A 26 12.62 6.88 -3.44
N GLN A 27 12.38 6.29 -2.27
CA GLN A 27 12.09 4.86 -2.13
C GLN A 27 10.80 4.46 -2.85
N LEU A 28 9.74 5.27 -2.71
CA LEU A 28 8.48 5.07 -3.42
C LEU A 28 8.69 5.09 -4.95
N ASN A 29 9.41 6.08 -5.46
CA ASN A 29 9.74 6.19 -6.89
C ASN A 29 10.52 4.96 -7.40
N HIS A 30 11.46 4.44 -6.59
CA HIS A 30 12.17 3.22 -6.95
C HIS A 30 11.26 1.99 -6.95
N ALA A 31 10.37 1.85 -5.97
CA ALA A 31 9.44 0.74 -5.87
C ALA A 31 8.41 0.73 -7.01
N THR A 32 8.00 1.90 -7.51
CA THR A 32 7.06 1.99 -8.64
C THR A 32 7.73 1.83 -10.00
N ALA A 33 9.01 2.19 -10.15
CA ALA A 33 9.71 2.16 -11.43
C ALA A 33 10.47 0.85 -11.74
N ARG A 34 10.91 0.10 -10.72
CA ARG A 34 11.73 -1.11 -10.93
C ARG A 34 10.88 -2.37 -10.96
N PRO A 35 11.20 -3.39 -11.80
CA PRO A 35 10.51 -4.67 -11.80
C PRO A 35 10.46 -5.32 -10.39
N PRO A 36 9.32 -5.92 -9.99
CA PRO A 36 8.09 -6.07 -10.77
C PRO A 36 7.22 -4.80 -10.83
N GLY A 37 7.56 -3.75 -10.07
CA GLY A 37 6.82 -2.50 -9.98
C GLY A 37 5.49 -2.69 -9.25
N LEU A 38 4.48 -1.88 -9.62
CA LEU A 38 3.11 -2.08 -9.16
C LEU A 38 2.48 -3.29 -9.87
N THR A 39 2.11 -4.32 -9.10
CA THR A 39 1.54 -5.56 -9.64
C THR A 39 0.01 -5.65 -9.50
N TYR A 40 -0.59 -4.88 -8.58
CA TYR A 40 -2.03 -4.90 -8.31
C TYR A 40 -2.65 -3.49 -8.38
N PRO A 41 -3.80 -3.32 -9.07
CA PRO A 41 -4.51 -2.04 -9.10
C PRO A 41 -4.87 -1.48 -7.70
N GLY A 42 -5.19 -2.36 -6.74
CA GLY A 42 -5.45 -1.96 -5.35
C GLY A 42 -4.24 -1.32 -4.66
N THR A 43 -3.02 -1.70 -5.05
CA THR A 43 -1.80 -1.04 -4.57
C THR A 43 -1.70 0.38 -5.13
N ALA A 44 -2.00 0.58 -6.42
CA ALA A 44 -2.03 1.91 -7.03
C ALA A 44 -3.10 2.82 -6.37
N TYR A 45 -4.28 2.27 -6.07
CA TYR A 45 -5.33 2.97 -5.31
C TYR A 45 -4.81 3.44 -3.94
N SER A 46 -4.17 2.54 -3.19
CA SER A 46 -3.64 2.86 -1.86
C SER A 46 -2.53 3.91 -1.92
N VAL A 47 -1.63 3.82 -2.92
CA VAL A 47 -0.55 4.80 -3.13
C VAL A 47 -1.12 6.18 -3.44
N LEU A 48 -2.14 6.28 -4.31
CA LEU A 48 -2.77 7.57 -4.64
C LEU A 48 -3.43 8.21 -3.41
N GLY A 49 -4.15 7.43 -2.60
CA GLY A 49 -4.75 7.92 -1.35
C GLY A 49 -3.70 8.42 -0.36
N ASN A 50 -2.65 7.63 -0.11
CA ASN A 50 -1.57 8.03 0.79
C ASN A 50 -0.81 9.28 0.31
N LEU A 51 -0.58 9.41 -1.01
CA LEU A 51 0.05 10.61 -1.57
C LEU A 51 -0.86 11.85 -1.45
N SER A 52 -2.18 11.69 -1.61
CA SER A 52 -3.14 12.77 -1.39
C SER A 52 -3.04 13.32 0.03
N GLU A 53 -3.09 12.45 1.03
CA GLU A 53 -2.96 12.82 2.45
C GLU A 53 -1.59 13.44 2.77
N ALA A 54 -0.50 12.83 2.27
CA ALA A 54 0.85 13.32 2.51
C ALA A 54 1.06 14.73 1.92
N VAL A 55 0.57 14.98 0.71
CA VAL A 55 0.67 16.30 0.06
C VAL A 55 -0.23 17.33 0.76
N TYR A 56 -1.42 16.93 1.22
CA TYR A 56 -2.26 17.82 2.01
C TYR A 56 -1.55 18.25 3.30
N GLY A 57 -0.97 17.31 4.04
CA GLY A 57 -0.15 17.57 5.23
C GLY A 57 1.08 18.43 4.93
N LEU A 58 1.74 18.22 3.78
CA LEU A 58 2.85 19.08 3.35
C LEU A 58 2.41 20.54 3.19
N GLY A 59 1.21 20.78 2.65
CA GLY A 59 0.61 22.12 2.59
C GLY A 59 0.52 22.79 3.96
N GLN A 60 0.11 22.04 4.98
CA GLN A 60 0.04 22.54 6.36
C GLN A 60 1.43 22.88 6.92
N THR A 61 2.44 22.05 6.65
CA THR A 61 3.83 22.33 7.05
C THR A 61 4.33 23.63 6.43
N LEU A 62 4.02 23.89 5.15
CA LEU A 62 4.41 25.14 4.47
C LEU A 62 3.78 26.38 5.12
N GLU A 63 2.50 26.29 5.53
CA GLU A 63 1.82 27.35 6.28
C GLU A 63 2.41 27.56 7.69
N GLN A 64 2.91 26.50 8.32
CA GLN A 64 3.60 26.61 9.61
C GLN A 64 4.94 27.32 9.46
N LEU A 65 5.69 27.06 8.38
CA LEU A 65 6.94 27.78 8.08
C LEU A 65 6.68 29.26 7.80
N ASP A 66 5.64 29.59 7.03
CA ASP A 66 5.23 30.97 6.75
C ASP A 66 4.91 31.74 8.06
N ARG A 67 4.15 31.10 8.95
CA ARG A 67 3.85 31.66 10.28
C ARG A 67 5.10 31.86 11.12
N PHE A 68 5.98 30.86 11.17
CA PHE A 68 7.24 30.95 11.91
C PHE A 68 8.09 32.13 11.43
N LEU A 69 8.28 32.29 10.12
CA LEU A 69 9.06 33.41 9.56
C LEU A 69 8.41 34.77 9.88
N THR A 70 7.08 34.83 9.85
CA THR A 70 6.33 36.03 10.25
C THR A 70 6.60 36.41 11.70
N GLU A 71 6.55 35.43 12.62
CA GLU A 71 6.77 35.63 14.04
C GLU A 71 8.22 36.05 14.35
N GLU A 72 9.21 35.43 13.69
CA GLU A 72 10.62 35.79 13.85
C GLU A 72 10.93 37.19 13.31
N LEU A 73 10.33 37.57 12.16
CA LEU A 73 10.48 38.91 11.58
C LEU A 73 9.88 39.98 12.49
N ASN A 74 8.64 39.78 12.94
CA ASN A 74 7.93 40.72 13.82
C ASN A 74 8.64 40.90 15.17
N ALA A 75 9.32 39.86 15.64
CA ALA A 75 10.09 39.92 16.87
C ALA A 75 11.51 40.50 16.70
N GLY A 76 11.91 40.88 15.48
CA GLY A 76 13.25 41.39 15.19
C GLY A 76 14.36 40.38 15.44
N ARG A 77 14.05 39.07 15.34
CA ARG A 77 15.03 37.98 15.58
C ARG A 77 15.80 37.56 14.34
N LEU A 78 15.40 38.05 13.18
CA LEU A 78 16.04 37.77 11.90
C LEU A 78 17.12 38.81 11.59
N GLY A 79 18.25 38.35 11.06
CA GLY A 79 19.31 39.17 10.53
C GLY A 79 19.67 38.75 9.10
N HIS A 80 20.41 39.59 8.40
CA HIS A 80 20.97 39.28 7.09
C HIS A 80 22.50 39.22 7.18
N ASP A 81 23.14 38.28 6.48
CA ASP A 81 24.59 38.07 6.53
C ASP A 81 25.40 39.31 6.11
N LEU A 82 24.83 40.12 5.22
CA LEU A 82 25.41 41.39 4.75
C LEU A 82 25.05 42.59 5.64
N GLY A 83 24.35 42.38 6.77
CA GLY A 83 24.01 43.41 7.75
C GLY A 83 22.86 44.34 7.35
N HIS A 84 22.19 44.12 6.22
CA HIS A 84 20.96 44.86 5.87
C HIS A 84 19.70 44.25 6.49
N SER A 85 18.59 44.96 6.34
CA SER A 85 17.27 44.46 6.75
C SER A 85 16.90 43.20 5.95
N PRO A 86 16.42 42.10 6.59
CA PRO A 86 16.00 40.89 5.91
C PRO A 86 14.53 40.92 5.42
N VAL A 87 13.85 42.06 5.56
CA VAL A 87 12.40 42.18 5.31
C VAL A 87 12.03 41.75 3.88
N THR A 88 12.80 42.19 2.88
CA THR A 88 12.50 41.90 1.47
C THR A 88 12.62 40.41 1.16
N GLU A 89 13.67 39.76 1.65
CA GLU A 89 13.92 38.33 1.45
C GLU A 89 12.86 37.48 2.14
N ILE A 90 12.46 37.87 3.36
CA ILE A 90 11.42 37.15 4.11
C ILE A 90 10.06 37.30 3.43
N HIS A 91 9.68 38.50 2.98
CA HIS A 91 8.44 38.67 2.23
C HIS A 91 8.42 37.83 0.94
N GLY A 92 9.54 37.77 0.22
CA GLY A 92 9.68 36.90 -0.94
C GLY A 92 9.49 35.42 -0.60
N ALA A 93 10.12 34.94 0.48
CA ALA A 93 9.95 33.56 0.93
C ALA A 93 8.50 33.24 1.34
N GLN A 94 7.81 34.17 2.00
CA GLN A 94 6.41 34.01 2.41
C GLN A 94 5.45 33.94 1.20
N ASP A 95 5.69 34.75 0.17
CA ASP A 95 4.92 34.68 -1.08
C ASP A 95 5.04 33.31 -1.74
N GLU A 96 6.27 32.78 -1.83
CA GLU A 96 6.53 31.45 -2.38
C GLU A 96 5.92 30.33 -1.52
N LEU A 97 5.99 30.42 -0.19
CA LEU A 97 5.37 29.44 0.72
C LEU A 97 3.85 29.41 0.57
N ARG A 98 3.20 30.57 0.44
CA ARG A 98 1.75 30.67 0.20
C ARG A 98 1.34 30.12 -1.17
N SER A 99 2.16 30.37 -2.20
CA SER A 99 1.98 29.78 -3.53
C SER A 99 2.12 28.25 -3.49
N ALA A 100 3.16 27.75 -2.81
CA ALA A 100 3.43 26.33 -2.65
C ALA A 100 2.33 25.60 -1.87
N SER A 101 1.82 26.17 -0.76
CA SER A 101 0.73 25.57 0.02
C SER A 101 -0.57 25.48 -0.79
N THR A 102 -0.88 26.50 -1.58
CA THR A 102 -2.00 26.49 -2.52
C THR A 102 -1.84 25.38 -3.58
N THR A 103 -0.63 25.23 -4.10
CA THR A 103 -0.30 24.18 -5.08
C THR A 103 -0.41 22.79 -4.47
N ALA A 104 0.07 22.60 -3.23
CA ALA A 104 -0.05 21.33 -2.51
C ALA A 104 -1.52 20.92 -2.34
N ARG A 105 -2.40 21.84 -1.91
CA ARG A 105 -3.85 21.56 -1.81
C ARG A 105 -4.47 21.15 -3.16
N LYS A 106 -4.09 21.82 -4.26
CA LYS A 106 -4.55 21.46 -5.61
C LYS A 106 -4.06 20.06 -6.01
N LEU A 107 -2.81 19.73 -5.70
CA LEU A 107 -2.23 18.43 -6.00
C LEU A 107 -2.90 17.33 -5.18
N ALA A 108 -3.07 17.51 -3.87
CA ALA A 108 -3.79 16.57 -3.00
C ALA A 108 -5.19 16.26 -3.55
N ASN A 109 -5.98 17.29 -3.86
CA ASN A 109 -7.30 17.13 -4.47
C ASN A 109 -7.25 16.37 -5.80
N THR A 110 -6.22 16.60 -6.61
CA THR A 110 -6.06 15.93 -7.90
C THR A 110 -5.70 14.45 -7.73
N LEU A 111 -4.85 14.12 -6.75
CA LEU A 111 -4.51 12.75 -6.39
C LEU A 111 -5.71 11.98 -5.84
N GLY A 112 -6.50 12.61 -4.94
CA GLY A 112 -7.74 12.01 -4.42
C GLY A 112 -8.79 11.75 -5.52
N ARG A 113 -8.89 12.65 -6.50
CA ARG A 113 -9.73 12.40 -7.70
C ARG A 113 -9.20 11.22 -8.52
N ALA A 114 -7.90 11.14 -8.75
CA ALA A 114 -7.29 10.02 -9.48
C ALA A 114 -7.53 8.68 -8.77
N GLN A 115 -7.40 8.64 -7.44
CA GLN A 115 -7.75 7.48 -6.63
C GLN A 115 -9.22 7.08 -6.84
N SER A 116 -10.13 8.05 -6.75
CA SER A 116 -11.57 7.84 -6.92
C SER A 116 -11.92 7.29 -8.31
N SER A 117 -11.25 7.79 -9.36
CA SER A 117 -11.44 7.33 -10.74
C SER A 117 -11.07 5.86 -10.96
N ILE A 118 -10.18 5.29 -10.13
CA ILE A 118 -9.77 3.90 -10.25
C ILE A 118 -10.44 2.97 -9.22
N ASN A 119 -11.40 3.46 -8.43
CA ASN A 119 -12.04 2.68 -7.35
C ASN A 119 -12.70 1.37 -7.84
N ALA A 120 -13.21 1.35 -9.08
CA ALA A 120 -13.82 0.16 -9.68
C ALA A 120 -12.84 -0.71 -10.49
N VAL A 121 -11.55 -0.32 -10.57
CA VAL A 121 -10.55 -1.01 -11.38
C VAL A 121 -9.99 -2.20 -10.59
N ASN A 122 -10.17 -3.40 -11.15
CA ASN A 122 -9.74 -4.66 -10.54
C ASN A 122 -8.83 -5.45 -11.50
N ALA A 123 -7.98 -6.32 -10.95
CA ALA A 123 -7.20 -7.24 -11.76
C ALA A 123 -8.13 -8.22 -12.49
N LYS A 124 -7.86 -8.49 -13.78
CA LYS A 124 -8.57 -9.55 -14.50
C LYS A 124 -8.21 -10.91 -13.88
N PRO A 125 -9.17 -11.80 -13.60
CA PRO A 125 -8.85 -13.15 -13.17
C PRO A 125 -7.96 -13.83 -14.21
N GLN A 126 -6.80 -14.32 -13.79
CA GLN A 126 -5.92 -15.13 -14.66
C GLN A 126 -6.46 -16.56 -14.84
N LEU A 127 -7.49 -16.92 -14.07
CA LEU A 127 -8.15 -18.20 -14.14
C LEU A 127 -9.09 -18.24 -15.36
N THR A 128 -8.62 -18.82 -16.46
CA THR A 128 -9.49 -19.20 -17.57
C THR A 128 -10.34 -20.41 -17.17
N PRO A 129 -11.54 -20.61 -17.75
CA PRO A 129 -12.33 -21.83 -17.54
C PRO A 129 -11.53 -23.11 -17.81
N ALA A 130 -10.60 -23.07 -18.78
CA ALA A 130 -9.68 -24.17 -19.05
C ALA A 130 -8.69 -24.41 -17.91
N SER A 131 -8.10 -23.36 -17.32
CA SER A 131 -7.20 -23.51 -16.15
C SER A 131 -7.92 -24.01 -14.89
N LEU A 132 -9.18 -23.60 -14.71
CA LEU A 132 -10.03 -24.09 -13.62
C LEU A 132 -10.42 -25.56 -13.83
N ALA A 133 -10.74 -25.95 -15.07
CA ALA A 133 -11.04 -27.34 -15.41
C ALA A 133 -9.82 -28.25 -15.22
N SER A 134 -8.63 -27.80 -15.62
CA SER A 134 -7.37 -28.55 -15.41
C SER A 134 -6.98 -28.66 -13.94
N GLN A 135 -7.35 -27.69 -13.09
CA GLN A 135 -7.13 -27.77 -11.64
C GLN A 135 -8.17 -28.66 -10.93
N ALA A 136 -9.42 -28.62 -11.38
CA ALA A 136 -10.51 -29.44 -10.81
C ALA A 136 -10.42 -30.92 -11.23
N PHE A 137 -9.86 -31.19 -12.41
CA PHE A 137 -9.67 -32.53 -12.95
C PHE A 137 -8.22 -32.72 -13.42
N PRO A 138 -7.29 -33.06 -12.51
CA PRO A 138 -5.87 -33.16 -12.82
C PRO A 138 -5.46 -34.35 -13.70
N MET A 139 -6.39 -35.08 -14.32
CA MET A 139 -6.06 -36.14 -15.29
C MET A 139 -6.48 -35.74 -16.71
N PRO A 140 -5.58 -35.78 -17.70
CA PRO A 140 -5.96 -35.69 -19.10
C PRO A 140 -6.84 -36.90 -19.50
N PRO A 141 -7.74 -36.76 -20.49
CA PRO A 141 -8.68 -37.80 -20.89
C PRO A 141 -8.04 -39.17 -21.20
N GLY A 142 -6.78 -39.18 -21.69
CA GLY A 142 -6.05 -40.40 -21.99
C GLY A 142 -5.62 -41.21 -20.76
N GLU A 143 -5.42 -40.57 -19.61
CA GLU A 143 -4.95 -41.21 -18.38
C GLU A 143 -6.11 -41.84 -17.59
N ALA A 144 -7.32 -41.27 -17.68
CA ALA A 144 -8.54 -41.83 -17.10
C ALA A 144 -8.96 -43.16 -17.76
N ILE A 145 -8.66 -43.33 -19.06
CA ILE A 145 -8.95 -44.57 -19.81
C ILE A 145 -7.94 -45.66 -19.43
N LEU A 146 -6.66 -45.31 -19.24
CA LEU A 146 -5.62 -46.27 -18.81
C LEU A 146 -5.85 -46.76 -17.37
N LYS A 147 -6.35 -45.90 -16.48
CA LYS A 147 -6.60 -46.24 -15.08
C LYS A 147 -7.88 -47.06 -14.86
N THR A 148 -8.87 -46.94 -15.75
CA THR A 148 -10.10 -47.76 -15.70
C THR A 148 -9.97 -49.09 -16.45
N GLY A 149 -8.96 -49.25 -17.31
CA GLY A 149 -8.69 -50.49 -18.06
C GLY A 149 -7.90 -51.57 -17.32
N SER A 150 -7.40 -51.31 -16.10
CA SER A 150 -6.60 -52.26 -15.32
C SER A 150 -7.32 -52.71 -14.04
N ALA A 151 -8.41 -53.45 -14.19
CA ALA A 151 -9.04 -54.21 -13.11
C ALA A 151 -9.29 -55.67 -13.55
N GLY A 152 -8.20 -56.41 -13.82
CA GLY A 152 -8.14 -57.84 -13.45
C GLY A 152 -7.76 -57.90 -11.96
N THR A 153 -8.26 -58.79 -11.11
CA THR A 153 -8.56 -60.20 -11.30
C THR A 153 -9.54 -60.60 -10.20
N ARG A 154 -10.60 -61.35 -10.54
CA ARG A 154 -11.58 -61.91 -9.60
C ARG A 154 -10.90 -63.04 -8.79
N PRO A 155 -10.86 -63.00 -7.45
CA PRO A 155 -10.43 -64.17 -6.69
C PRO A 155 -11.59 -65.17 -6.63
N ASP A 156 -11.36 -66.36 -7.20
CA ASP A 156 -12.19 -67.54 -6.97
C ASP A 156 -12.06 -67.98 -5.51
N HIS A 157 -13.15 -67.86 -4.73
CA HIS A 157 -13.28 -68.49 -3.43
C HIS A 157 -14.38 -69.58 -3.49
N PRO A 158 -14.07 -70.83 -3.10
CA PRO A 158 -15.08 -71.88 -3.01
C PRO A 158 -16.00 -71.68 -1.79
N PRO A 159 -17.24 -72.20 -1.83
CA PRO A 159 -18.26 -71.91 -0.82
C PRO A 159 -17.98 -72.69 0.47
N GLN A 160 -17.82 -71.98 1.59
CA GLN A 160 -17.80 -72.60 2.92
C GLN A 160 -19.22 -72.84 3.45
N ALA A 161 -19.37 -74.04 4.02
CA ALA A 161 -20.62 -74.58 4.53
C ALA A 161 -21.13 -73.85 5.78
N ARG A 162 -22.46 -73.81 5.89
CA ARG A 162 -23.23 -73.35 7.07
C ARG A 162 -22.93 -74.19 8.32
N PRO A 163 -22.98 -73.57 9.51
CA PRO A 163 -23.44 -74.26 10.69
C PRO A 163 -24.69 -73.62 11.31
N GLY A 164 -25.65 -74.48 11.67
CA GLY A 164 -26.21 -74.53 13.01
C GLY A 164 -27.20 -73.46 13.46
N ARG A 165 -28.48 -73.85 13.51
CA ARG A 165 -29.61 -73.14 14.12
C ARG A 165 -29.68 -73.43 15.63
N ALA A 166 -29.92 -72.40 16.45
CA ALA A 166 -30.54 -72.48 17.79
C ALA A 166 -31.27 -71.15 18.00
N HIS A 167 -32.61 -71.01 17.93
CA HIS A 167 -33.73 -71.49 18.77
C HIS A 167 -33.78 -70.96 20.22
N GLY A 168 -34.80 -70.12 20.47
CA GLY A 168 -35.26 -69.56 21.76
C GLY A 168 -35.70 -68.09 21.53
N ARG A 169 -36.97 -67.67 21.33
CA ARG A 169 -38.32 -67.96 21.87
C ARG A 169 -38.66 -67.11 23.13
N GLY A 170 -39.71 -66.28 23.01
CA GLY A 170 -40.43 -65.49 24.04
C GLY A 170 -40.33 -63.97 23.78
N GLU A 171 -41.32 -63.27 23.20
CA GLU A 171 -42.60 -62.77 23.80
C GLU A 171 -42.36 -62.02 25.13
N ALA A 172 -42.82 -60.80 25.38
CA ALA A 172 -43.90 -59.97 24.83
C ALA A 172 -43.56 -58.47 25.00
#